data_AF-A0AAD7KVU0-F1
#
_entry.id   AF-A0AAD7KVU0-F1
#
_cell.length_a   1.000
_cell.length_b   1.000
_cell.length_c   1.000
_cell.angle_alpha   90.00
_cell.angle_beta   90.00
_cell.angle_gamma   90.00
#
_symmetry.space_group_name_H-M   'P 1'
#
loop_
_entity.id
_entity.type
_entity.pdbx_description
1 polymer ?
#
loop_
_entity_poly.entity_id
_entity_poly.type
_entity_poly.pdbx_seq_one_letter_code
_entity_poly.pdbx_strand_id
1 'polypeptide(L)'
;MISAQDRLCDYSDGNWIYDPNVKSERYDDSCKEIFKGWNCISGNKSNALELIKWRWKPRRCDLPSFDPIKFLEKYRDTNIGFIGDSLNRNMFVSLFCTLKRVSIEVKKWRPAGADRGFTFLQYNLTIAYHRTNLLARYGRWSANAAGGVLEKLGFKEGFRVDVDIPESTWVDAPSFHDIIILNTGHWWWAPSKFDPQKSPMIFFETGQPVMPPIPPVVGLDMVLKNMILYLEERTRPGAIKFFRTQSPRHFEGGDWDQGGSCHRMQPLSSEQAEELFSVKNNGTNVEARLVNQHLYKALKGSHFQILDITHLSELRADAHPSTAGGKKHEDCMHWCLPGITDTWNDLFIEHLNNVKDTVWPSSISSIKSWSCRKA
;
A
#
# COMPACT_ATOMS: atom_id res chain seq x y z
N MET A 1 -36.95 4.80 -19.73
CA MET A 1 -35.67 4.06 -19.55
C MET A 1 -34.64 5.10 -19.15
N ILE A 2 -34.19 5.05 -17.90
CA ILE A 2 -33.20 6.00 -17.38
C ILE A 2 -31.87 5.65 -18.05
N SER A 3 -31.26 6.61 -18.74
CA SER A 3 -29.95 6.44 -19.39
C SER A 3 -28.90 6.06 -18.35
N ALA A 4 -27.96 5.21 -18.75
CA ALA A 4 -26.78 4.83 -17.96
C ALA A 4 -25.95 6.08 -17.61
N GLN A 5 -26.32 6.71 -16.50
CA GLN A 5 -25.50 7.71 -15.83
C GLN A 5 -24.32 6.94 -15.24
N ASP A 6 -23.10 7.33 -15.63
CA ASP A 6 -21.82 6.69 -15.37
C ASP A 6 -21.75 5.93 -14.04
N ARG A 7 -21.74 4.59 -14.10
CA ARG A 7 -21.28 3.82 -12.94
C ARG A 7 -19.78 4.03 -12.88
N LEU A 8 -19.30 4.66 -11.80
CA LEU A 8 -17.88 4.68 -11.42
C LEU A 8 -17.27 3.30 -11.65
N CYS A 9 -16.16 3.24 -12.40
CA CYS A 9 -15.54 1.96 -12.70
C CYS A 9 -14.96 1.32 -11.44
N ASP A 10 -15.26 0.04 -11.26
CA ASP A 10 -14.57 -0.80 -10.29
C ASP A 10 -13.24 -1.29 -10.90
N TYR A 11 -12.14 -0.62 -10.57
CA TYR A 11 -10.81 -0.99 -11.04
C TYR A 11 -10.25 -2.23 -10.32
N SER A 12 -10.91 -2.76 -9.29
CA SER A 12 -10.45 -3.91 -8.51
C SER A 12 -10.91 -5.27 -9.08
N ASP A 13 -11.96 -5.27 -9.91
CA ASP A 13 -12.51 -6.46 -10.57
C ASP A 13 -12.10 -6.52 -12.05
N GLY A 14 -11.31 -7.51 -12.42
CA GLY A 14 -10.70 -7.59 -13.74
C GLY A 14 -9.87 -8.85 -13.94
N ASN A 15 -9.04 -8.86 -14.98
CA ASN A 15 -8.11 -9.94 -15.25
C ASN A 15 -6.78 -9.38 -15.77
N TRP A 16 -5.71 -10.16 -15.60
CA TRP A 16 -4.43 -9.88 -16.24
C TRP A 16 -4.44 -10.34 -17.69
N ILE A 17 -3.97 -9.47 -18.58
CA ILE A 17 -3.82 -9.74 -20.01
C ILE A 17 -2.34 -9.62 -20.34
N TYR A 18 -1.82 -10.63 -21.01
CA TYR A 18 -0.47 -10.58 -21.56
C TYR A 18 -0.48 -9.80 -22.87
N ASP A 19 0.31 -8.72 -22.92
CA ASP A 19 0.51 -7.91 -24.12
C ASP A 19 2.01 -7.92 -24.51
N PRO A 20 2.40 -8.71 -25.53
CA PRO A 20 3.79 -8.82 -25.94
C PRO A 20 4.37 -7.54 -26.52
N ASN A 21 3.52 -6.58 -26.89
CA ASN A 21 3.94 -5.32 -27.52
C ASN A 21 4.24 -4.23 -26.50
N VAL A 22 3.93 -4.44 -25.21
CA VAL A 22 4.29 -3.49 -24.16
C VAL A 22 5.80 -3.42 -24.03
N LYS A 23 6.33 -2.25 -24.33
CA LYS A 23 7.66 -1.82 -23.91
C LYS A 23 7.40 -0.87 -22.74
N SER A 24 7.73 -1.26 -21.51
CA SER A 24 7.52 -0.36 -20.38
C SER A 24 8.49 0.83 -20.51
N GLU A 25 7.96 1.99 -20.87
CA GLU A 25 8.71 3.25 -21.00
C GLU A 25 8.84 4.00 -19.66
N ARG A 26 8.32 3.43 -18.56
CA ARG A 26 8.18 4.13 -17.27
C ARG A 26 9.53 4.38 -16.59
N TYR A 27 10.32 3.32 -16.42
CA TYR A 27 11.68 3.36 -15.89
C TYR A 27 12.35 1.99 -16.07
N ASP A 28 13.67 1.98 -15.97
CA ASP A 28 14.50 0.77 -16.05
C ASP A 28 15.12 0.43 -14.69
N ASP A 29 15.96 -0.61 -14.68
CA ASP A 29 16.65 -1.11 -13.50
C ASP A 29 17.77 -0.18 -12.99
N SER A 30 18.04 0.95 -13.65
CA SER A 30 19.04 1.93 -13.23
C SER A 30 18.54 2.92 -12.18
N CYS A 31 17.23 2.95 -11.89
CA CYS A 31 16.68 3.83 -10.87
C CYS A 31 17.25 3.51 -9.48
N LYS A 32 18.10 4.39 -8.95
CA LYS A 32 18.86 4.21 -7.69
C LYS A 32 18.02 4.02 -6.43
N GLU A 33 16.73 4.35 -6.50
CA GLU A 33 15.82 4.21 -5.37
C GLU A 33 15.24 2.78 -5.25
N ILE A 34 15.35 1.98 -6.32
CA ILE A 34 15.01 0.55 -6.30
C ILE A 34 15.96 -0.14 -5.31
N PHE A 35 15.39 -0.76 -4.27
CA PHE A 35 16.16 -1.60 -3.36
C PHE A 35 16.71 -2.80 -4.14
N LYS A 36 17.98 -3.16 -3.91
CA LYS A 36 18.64 -4.29 -4.60
C LYS A 36 17.80 -5.57 -4.59
N GLY A 37 17.12 -5.85 -3.49
CA GLY A 37 16.25 -7.02 -3.35
C GLY A 37 14.97 -7.02 -4.20
N TRP A 38 14.58 -5.87 -4.75
CA TRP A 38 13.40 -5.70 -5.61
C TRP A 38 13.79 -5.51 -7.08
N ASN A 39 15.08 -5.28 -7.37
CA ASN A 39 15.56 -5.09 -8.73
C ASN A 39 15.78 -6.45 -9.39
N CYS A 40 14.69 -7.05 -9.89
CA CYS A 40 14.72 -8.39 -10.47
C CYS A 40 15.42 -8.46 -11.83
N ILE A 41 15.46 -7.35 -12.57
CA ILE A 41 16.21 -7.26 -13.83
C ILE A 41 17.71 -7.32 -13.52
N SER A 42 18.24 -6.43 -12.68
CA SER A 42 19.66 -6.49 -12.29
C SER A 42 19.99 -7.74 -11.47
N GLY A 43 18.99 -8.33 -10.80
CA GLY A 43 19.08 -9.61 -10.09
C GLY A 43 19.02 -10.84 -11.00
N ASN A 44 18.95 -10.66 -12.33
CA ASN A 44 18.90 -11.73 -13.33
C ASN A 44 17.76 -12.76 -13.11
N LYS A 45 16.61 -12.32 -12.57
CA LYS A 45 15.42 -13.19 -12.52
C LYS A 45 14.95 -13.49 -13.93
N SER A 46 14.74 -14.77 -14.24
CA SER A 46 14.52 -15.24 -15.61
C SER A 46 13.27 -14.70 -16.31
N ASN A 47 12.21 -14.34 -15.59
CA ASN A 47 11.01 -13.70 -16.16
C ASN A 47 10.93 -12.19 -15.88
N ALA A 48 11.99 -11.52 -15.39
CA ALA A 48 11.91 -10.11 -14.98
C ALA A 48 11.36 -9.19 -16.09
N LEU A 49 11.80 -9.39 -17.34
CA LEU A 49 11.34 -8.63 -18.50
C LEU A 49 9.94 -9.04 -18.99
N GLU A 50 9.45 -10.20 -18.61
CA GLU A 50 8.09 -10.65 -18.93
C GLU A 50 7.06 -10.04 -17.97
N LEU A 51 7.47 -9.68 -16.74
CA LEU A 51 6.56 -9.13 -15.73
C LEU A 51 5.85 -7.85 -16.21
N ILE A 52 6.56 -7.01 -16.97
CA ILE A 52 6.06 -5.73 -17.48
C ILE A 52 5.09 -5.87 -18.67
N LYS A 53 5.00 -7.07 -19.27
CA LYS A 53 4.10 -7.35 -20.40
C LYS A 53 2.68 -7.69 -19.94
N TRP A 54 2.49 -7.94 -18.65
CA TRP A 54 1.17 -8.16 -18.07
C TRP A 54 0.50 -6.83 -17.74
N ARG A 55 -0.72 -6.64 -18.21
CA ARG A 55 -1.57 -5.47 -17.94
C ARG A 55 -2.85 -5.88 -17.25
N TRP A 56 -3.26 -5.10 -16.26
CA TRP A 56 -4.56 -5.27 -15.64
C TRP A 56 -5.66 -4.65 -16.50
N LYS A 57 -6.70 -5.43 -16.81
CA LYS A 57 -7.91 -4.96 -17.50
C LYS A 57 -9.11 -5.12 -16.58
N PRO A 58 -9.66 -4.02 -16.04
CA PRO A 58 -10.93 -4.04 -15.33
C PRO A 58 -12.05 -4.63 -16.21
N ARG A 59 -13.03 -5.29 -15.61
CA ARG A 59 -14.05 -6.06 -16.34
C ARG A 59 -14.97 -5.18 -17.20
N ARG A 60 -15.25 -3.96 -16.74
CA ARG A 60 -16.30 -3.08 -17.31
C ARG A 60 -15.79 -1.72 -17.79
N CYS A 61 -14.49 -1.47 -17.73
CA CYS A 61 -13.88 -0.25 -18.23
C CYS A 61 -12.42 -0.51 -18.60
N ASP A 62 -11.79 0.52 -19.16
CA ASP A 62 -10.36 0.52 -19.38
C ASP A 62 -9.64 1.19 -18.20
N LEU A 63 -8.43 0.70 -17.92
CA LEU A 63 -7.48 1.35 -17.02
C LEU A 63 -6.44 2.06 -17.89
N PRO A 64 -6.49 3.40 -17.99
CA PRO A 64 -5.48 4.16 -18.70
C PRO A 64 -4.08 3.90 -18.15
N SER A 65 -3.09 3.89 -19.04
CA SER A 65 -1.70 3.86 -18.60
C SER A 65 -1.33 5.18 -17.94
N PHE A 66 -0.62 5.10 -16.81
CA PHE A 66 -0.10 6.28 -16.12
C PHE A 66 0.79 7.14 -17.02
N ASP A 67 0.38 8.39 -17.19
CA ASP A 67 1.14 9.45 -17.86
C ASP A 67 1.81 10.33 -16.79
N PRO A 68 3.13 10.19 -16.56
CA PRO A 68 3.81 10.88 -15.48
C PRO A 68 3.91 12.40 -15.71
N ILE A 69 3.90 12.87 -16.96
CA ILE A 69 3.94 14.31 -17.27
C ILE A 69 2.59 14.92 -16.88
N LYS A 70 1.49 14.33 -17.35
CA LYS A 70 0.14 14.80 -16.99
C LYS A 70 -0.10 14.77 -15.49
N PHE A 71 0.42 13.76 -14.79
CA PHE A 71 0.33 13.70 -13.35
C PHE A 71 1.08 14.85 -12.66
N LEU A 72 2.34 15.07 -13.02
CA LEU A 72 3.13 16.16 -12.45
C LEU A 72 2.47 17.52 -12.70
N GLU A 73 1.90 17.73 -13.89
CA GLU A 73 1.12 18.93 -14.23
C GLU A 73 -0.19 19.06 -13.43
N LYS A 74 -1.01 17.99 -13.36
CA LYS A 74 -2.32 18.00 -12.69
C LYS A 74 -2.22 18.14 -11.16
N TYR A 75 -1.13 17.67 -10.58
CA TYR A 75 -0.91 17.64 -9.13
C TYR A 75 0.23 18.57 -8.68
N ARG A 76 0.51 19.64 -9.43
CA ARG A 76 1.38 20.73 -8.98
C ARG A 76 0.99 21.22 -7.59
N ASP A 77 2.00 21.66 -6.85
CA ASP A 77 1.84 22.25 -5.51
C ASP A 77 1.18 21.31 -4.48
N THR A 78 1.37 19.99 -4.63
CA THR A 78 0.84 18.99 -3.68
C THR A 78 1.93 18.18 -3.00
N ASN A 79 1.64 17.76 -1.77
CA ASN A 79 2.46 16.85 -0.99
C ASN A 79 1.72 15.51 -0.80
N ILE A 80 2.37 14.40 -1.21
CA ILE A 80 1.79 13.06 -1.18
C ILE A 80 2.57 12.18 -0.20
N GLY A 81 1.88 11.64 0.80
CA GLY A 81 2.46 10.84 1.87
C GLY A 81 2.04 9.38 1.80
N PHE A 82 3.01 8.47 1.63
CA PHE A 82 2.84 7.03 1.81
C PHE A 82 3.17 6.66 3.25
N ILE A 83 2.20 6.19 4.03
CA ILE A 83 2.38 5.88 5.45
C ILE A 83 2.11 4.39 5.64
N GLY A 84 3.11 3.63 6.09
CA GLY A 84 2.88 2.20 6.29
C GLY A 84 4.15 1.36 6.24
N ASP A 85 3.95 0.09 5.89
CA ASP A 85 5.02 -0.92 5.87
C ASP A 85 5.87 -0.85 4.59
N SER A 86 6.76 -1.84 4.44
CA SER A 86 7.68 -1.91 3.30
C SER A 86 6.99 -2.07 1.94
N LEU A 87 5.71 -2.44 1.88
CA LEU A 87 4.96 -2.56 0.64
C LEU A 87 4.43 -1.20 0.19
N ASN A 88 4.15 -0.27 1.11
CA ASN A 88 3.94 1.13 0.72
C ASN A 88 5.25 1.76 0.22
N ARG A 89 6.40 1.40 0.81
CA ARG A 89 7.69 1.77 0.22
C ARG A 89 7.84 1.22 -1.19
N ASN A 90 7.46 -0.03 -1.43
CA ASN A 90 7.56 -0.66 -2.76
C ASN A 90 6.78 0.15 -3.81
N MET A 91 5.55 0.57 -3.48
CA MET A 91 4.69 1.41 -4.34
C MET A 91 5.26 2.82 -4.53
N PHE A 92 5.71 3.46 -3.45
CA PHE A 92 6.36 4.77 -3.46
C PHE A 92 7.57 4.79 -4.40
N VAL A 93 8.41 3.76 -4.35
CA VAL A 93 9.62 3.68 -5.20
C VAL A 93 9.24 3.55 -6.68
N SER A 94 8.23 2.75 -7.01
CA SER A 94 7.71 2.65 -8.38
C SER A 94 7.20 4.00 -8.90
N LEU A 95 6.43 4.73 -8.09
CA LEU A 95 5.95 6.07 -8.46
C LEU A 95 7.13 7.03 -8.65
N PHE A 96 8.05 7.07 -7.68
CA PHE A 96 9.24 7.92 -7.76
C PHE A 96 10.06 7.66 -9.03
N CYS A 97 10.37 6.40 -9.33
CA CYS A 97 11.17 6.05 -10.49
C CYS A 97 10.49 6.46 -11.80
N THR A 98 9.17 6.27 -11.90
CA THR A 98 8.39 6.69 -13.06
C THR A 98 8.42 8.21 -13.23
N LEU A 99 8.18 8.98 -12.17
CA LEU A 99 8.22 10.44 -12.21
C LEU A 99 9.63 10.98 -12.48
N LYS A 100 10.65 10.34 -11.90
CA LYS A 100 12.05 10.72 -12.07
C LYS A 100 12.52 10.59 -13.51
N ARG A 101 11.89 9.71 -14.30
CA ARG A 101 12.24 9.52 -15.71
C ARG A 101 11.94 10.75 -16.57
N VAL A 102 10.87 11.49 -16.24
CA VAL A 102 10.43 12.69 -16.98
C VAL A 102 10.78 14.02 -16.29
N SER A 103 11.40 13.98 -15.11
CA SER A 103 11.82 15.17 -14.36
C SER A 103 13.26 15.09 -13.88
N ILE A 104 14.09 16.02 -14.38
CA ILE A 104 15.52 16.08 -14.05
C ILE A 104 15.80 16.81 -12.72
N GLU A 105 15.01 17.85 -12.39
CA GLU A 105 15.20 18.68 -11.19
C GLU A 105 14.45 18.11 -9.99
N VAL A 106 15.13 17.23 -9.26
CA VAL A 106 14.56 16.53 -8.10
C VAL A 106 15.46 16.71 -6.88
N LYS A 107 14.91 17.28 -5.80
CA LYS A 107 15.60 17.47 -4.53
C LYS A 107 15.20 16.36 -3.56
N LYS A 108 16.16 15.67 -2.97
CA LYS A 108 15.91 14.76 -1.85
C LYS A 108 15.61 15.57 -0.58
N TRP A 109 14.44 15.37 0.01
CA TRP A 109 14.02 16.05 1.23
C TRP A 109 12.99 15.20 1.97
N ARG A 110 13.13 15.08 3.29
CA ARG A 110 12.36 14.17 4.15
C ARG A 110 11.47 14.98 5.10
N PRO A 111 10.30 15.46 4.63
CA PRO A 111 9.40 16.24 5.48
C PRO A 111 8.72 15.38 6.55
N ALA A 112 8.27 16.01 7.63
CA ALA A 112 7.36 15.41 8.63
C ALA A 112 7.78 14.03 9.17
N GLY A 113 9.09 13.80 9.38
CA GLY A 113 9.61 12.53 9.90
C GLY A 113 9.77 11.40 8.87
N ALA A 114 9.63 11.70 7.57
CA ALA A 114 9.70 10.69 6.52
C ALA A 114 11.06 9.95 6.46
N ASP A 115 11.02 8.64 6.19
CA ASP A 115 12.22 7.83 5.90
C ASP A 115 12.82 8.19 4.54
N ARG A 116 11.96 8.51 3.56
CA ARG A 116 12.30 8.89 2.18
C ARG A 116 11.40 10.01 1.73
N GLY A 117 11.93 10.91 0.89
CA GLY A 117 11.12 11.93 0.27
C GLY A 117 11.88 12.71 -0.79
N PHE A 118 11.13 13.19 -1.78
CA PHE A 118 11.64 13.87 -2.95
C PHE A 118 10.68 14.95 -3.42
N THR A 119 11.21 16.12 -3.75
CA THR A 119 10.47 17.23 -4.33
C THR A 119 10.89 17.41 -5.79
N PHE A 120 9.90 17.36 -6.68
CA PHE A 120 10.04 17.65 -8.11
C PHE A 120 9.90 19.17 -8.29
N LEU A 121 11.04 19.86 -8.37
CA LEU A 121 11.12 21.32 -8.15
C LEU A 121 10.27 22.12 -9.15
N GLN A 122 10.28 21.73 -10.42
CA GLN A 122 9.50 22.40 -11.48
C GLN A 122 7.99 22.36 -11.24
N TYR A 123 7.52 21.38 -10.47
CA TYR A 123 6.10 21.15 -10.19
C TYR A 123 5.71 21.48 -8.77
N ASN A 124 6.70 21.80 -7.92
CA ASN A 124 6.53 21.95 -6.48
C ASN A 124 5.72 20.78 -5.86
N LEU A 125 5.95 19.56 -6.37
CA LEU A 125 5.28 18.34 -5.92
C LEU A 125 6.25 17.54 -5.06
N THR A 126 5.86 17.21 -3.82
CA THR A 126 6.65 16.35 -2.94
C THR A 126 5.97 15.00 -2.77
N ILE A 127 6.74 13.91 -2.90
CA ILE A 127 6.31 12.58 -2.44
C ILE A 127 7.18 12.16 -1.27
N ALA A 128 6.58 11.58 -0.23
CA ALA A 128 7.31 11.09 0.94
C ALA A 128 6.79 9.72 1.40
N TYR A 129 7.67 8.93 1.99
CA TYR A 129 7.35 7.66 2.62
C TYR A 129 7.69 7.70 4.11
N HIS A 130 6.70 7.41 4.94
CA HIS A 130 6.80 7.32 6.39
C HIS A 130 6.68 5.84 6.80
N ARG A 131 7.78 5.31 7.34
CA ARG A 131 7.85 3.90 7.72
C ARG A 131 7.14 3.69 9.06
N THR A 132 6.10 2.86 9.05
CA THR A 132 5.44 2.36 10.26
C THR A 132 4.72 1.04 9.96
N ASN A 133 5.13 -0.06 10.58
CA ASN A 133 4.58 -1.38 10.20
C ASN A 133 3.21 -1.67 10.83
N LEU A 134 2.92 -1.06 11.99
CA LEU A 134 1.67 -1.25 12.73
C LEU A 134 0.81 0.02 12.77
N LEU A 135 1.27 1.14 12.19
CA LEU A 135 0.71 2.50 12.35
C LEU A 135 0.84 3.05 13.79
N ALA A 136 0.50 2.26 14.80
CA ALA A 136 0.62 2.60 16.20
C ALA A 136 2.06 2.54 16.73
N ARG A 137 2.33 3.28 17.80
CA ARG A 137 3.60 3.23 18.53
C ARG A 137 3.83 1.82 19.06
N TYR A 138 5.03 1.27 18.81
CA TYR A 138 5.38 -0.03 19.36
C TYR A 138 6.86 -0.14 19.72
N GLY A 139 7.17 -1.01 20.68
CA GLY A 139 8.54 -1.20 21.16
C GLY A 139 8.68 -2.43 22.05
N ARG A 140 9.92 -2.79 22.38
CA ARG A 140 10.19 -3.88 23.33
C ARG A 140 9.60 -3.54 24.70
N TRP A 141 8.97 -4.54 25.32
CA TRP A 141 8.50 -4.49 26.69
C TRP A 141 9.15 -5.61 27.48
N SER A 142 9.50 -5.33 28.74
CA SER A 142 10.05 -6.30 29.68
C SER A 142 9.42 -6.08 31.06
N ALA A 143 9.22 -7.17 31.79
CA ALA A 143 8.67 -7.16 33.13
C ALA A 143 9.47 -6.24 34.07
N ASN A 144 8.76 -5.57 34.97
CA ASN A 144 9.35 -4.78 36.04
C ASN A 144 9.52 -5.62 37.31
N ALA A 145 10.64 -5.44 38.02
CA ALA A 145 10.88 -6.08 39.32
C ALA A 145 9.84 -5.71 40.39
N ALA A 146 9.23 -4.53 40.30
CA ALA A 146 8.11 -4.13 41.16
C ALA A 146 6.83 -4.96 40.93
N GLY A 147 6.76 -5.69 39.81
CA GLY A 147 5.60 -6.45 39.39
C GLY A 147 4.45 -5.58 38.88
N GLY A 148 3.46 -6.23 38.29
CA GLY A 148 2.31 -5.60 37.66
C GLY A 148 1.27 -6.65 37.27
N VAL A 149 0.18 -6.22 36.62
CA VAL A 149 -0.88 -7.14 36.20
C VAL A 149 -0.40 -8.14 35.14
N LEU A 150 0.50 -7.72 34.25
CA LEU A 150 1.07 -8.57 33.20
C LEU A 150 2.03 -9.62 33.78
N GLU A 151 2.86 -9.23 34.75
CA GLU A 151 3.78 -10.13 35.43
C GLU A 151 3.04 -11.20 36.24
N LYS A 152 1.91 -10.83 36.87
CA LYS A 152 1.02 -11.79 37.55
C LYS A 152 0.39 -12.80 36.59
N LEU A 153 0.22 -12.43 35.32
CA LEU A 153 -0.21 -13.34 34.26
C LEU A 153 0.95 -14.10 33.60
N GLY A 154 2.19 -13.91 34.08
CA GLY A 154 3.36 -14.64 33.62
C GLY A 154 4.10 -14.03 32.43
N PHE A 155 3.71 -12.82 31.96
CA PHE A 155 4.45 -12.13 30.92
C PHE A 155 5.81 -11.65 31.46
N LYS A 156 6.88 -12.02 30.76
CA LYS A 156 8.26 -11.63 31.11
C LYS A 156 8.85 -10.62 30.14
N GLU A 157 8.52 -10.77 28.87
CA GLU A 157 8.93 -9.89 27.79
C GLU A 157 7.90 -9.92 26.66
N GLY A 158 7.99 -8.96 25.73
CA GLY A 158 7.11 -8.88 24.58
C GLY A 158 7.31 -7.59 23.80
N PHE A 159 6.28 -7.20 23.05
CA PHE A 159 6.22 -5.94 22.34
C PHE A 159 5.00 -5.15 22.79
N ARG A 160 5.23 -4.01 23.46
CA ARG A 160 4.18 -3.05 23.76
C ARG A 160 3.71 -2.43 22.45
N VAL A 161 2.40 -2.39 22.25
CA VAL A 161 1.73 -1.68 21.16
C VAL A 161 0.70 -0.74 21.79
N ASP A 162 0.89 0.56 21.67
CA ASP A 162 -0.05 1.56 22.19
C ASP A 162 -1.12 1.85 21.13
N VAL A 163 -2.31 1.26 21.32
CA VAL A 163 -3.34 1.23 20.27
C VAL A 163 -3.93 2.59 19.92
N ASP A 164 -3.73 3.58 20.79
CA ASP A 164 -4.26 4.94 20.74
C ASP A 164 -3.18 6.00 20.44
N ILE A 165 -1.91 5.60 20.27
CA ILE A 165 -0.80 6.53 20.01
C ILE A 165 -0.20 6.24 18.63
N PRO A 166 -0.23 7.21 17.68
CA PRO A 166 0.43 7.04 16.39
C PRO A 166 1.95 6.95 16.57
N GLU A 167 2.61 6.15 15.72
CA GLU A 167 4.06 6.07 15.70
C GLU A 167 4.71 7.42 15.33
N SER A 168 5.82 7.72 15.99
CA SER A 168 6.53 9.00 15.88
C SER A 168 7.00 9.34 14.46
N THR A 169 7.22 8.33 13.62
CA THR A 169 7.72 8.49 12.25
C THR A 169 6.72 9.09 11.27
N TRP A 170 5.45 9.19 11.66
CA TRP A 170 4.39 9.72 10.79
C TRP A 170 3.37 10.62 11.50
N VAL A 171 3.51 10.86 12.80
CA VAL A 171 2.57 11.67 13.59
C VAL A 171 2.28 13.05 12.96
N ASP A 172 3.28 13.68 12.34
CA ASP A 172 3.15 15.01 11.71
C ASP A 172 2.70 14.95 10.25
N ALA A 173 2.73 13.77 9.62
CA ALA A 173 2.40 13.58 8.21
C ALA A 173 0.99 14.09 7.81
N PRO A 174 -0.08 13.90 8.63
CA PRO A 174 -1.42 14.38 8.29
C PRO A 174 -1.52 15.90 8.10
N SER A 175 -0.71 16.65 8.84
CA SER A 175 -0.67 18.11 8.79
C SER A 175 0.18 18.66 7.65
N PHE A 176 0.95 17.80 6.97
CA PHE A 176 1.86 18.20 5.90
C PHE A 176 1.34 17.80 4.51
N HIS A 177 0.76 16.60 4.38
CA HIS A 177 0.36 16.04 3.09
C HIS A 177 -1.08 16.38 2.70
N ASP A 178 -1.27 16.65 1.41
CA ASP A 178 -2.56 16.90 0.78
C ASP A 178 -3.22 15.60 0.32
N ILE A 179 -2.40 14.56 0.03
CA ILE A 179 -2.86 13.22 -0.32
C ILE A 179 -2.10 12.21 0.55
N ILE A 180 -2.83 11.29 1.19
CA ILE A 180 -2.24 10.28 2.08
C ILE A 180 -2.67 8.89 1.63
N ILE A 181 -1.71 7.96 1.55
CA ILE A 181 -1.94 6.56 1.23
C ILE A 181 -1.45 5.70 2.39
N LEU A 182 -2.37 5.06 3.10
CA LEU A 182 -2.06 4.16 4.22
C LEU A 182 -2.03 2.70 3.82
N ASN A 183 -1.20 1.93 4.51
CA ASN A 183 -1.33 0.48 4.57
C ASN A 183 -0.79 -0.07 5.90
N THR A 184 -1.27 -1.25 6.29
CA THR A 184 -0.72 -2.06 7.38
C THR A 184 -1.28 -3.48 7.24
N GLY A 185 -0.49 -4.50 7.57
CA GLY A 185 -1.01 -5.88 7.58
C GLY A 185 0.01 -6.95 7.88
N HIS A 186 1.12 -7.01 7.14
CA HIS A 186 2.05 -8.15 7.22
C HIS A 186 2.59 -8.44 8.62
N TRP A 187 2.81 -7.40 9.44
CA TRP A 187 3.34 -7.54 10.79
C TRP A 187 2.28 -8.01 11.82
N TRP A 188 0.99 -7.87 11.52
CA TRP A 188 -0.10 -8.37 12.36
C TRP A 188 -0.28 -9.89 12.28
N TRP A 189 0.28 -10.50 11.23
CA TRP A 189 0.24 -11.94 10.96
C TRP A 189 1.64 -12.54 10.84
N ALA A 190 2.59 -12.04 11.63
CA ALA A 190 3.99 -12.47 11.61
C ALA A 190 4.42 -13.07 12.96
N PRO A 191 4.09 -14.36 13.26
CA PRO A 191 4.58 -15.05 14.46
C PRO A 191 6.10 -15.08 14.58
N SER A 192 6.80 -15.04 13.44
CA SER A 192 8.25 -14.90 13.37
C SER A 192 8.80 -13.61 13.96
N LYS A 193 7.97 -12.55 13.94
CA LYS A 193 8.30 -11.24 14.49
C LYS A 193 7.76 -11.09 15.91
N PHE A 194 6.53 -11.56 16.13
CA PHE A 194 5.80 -11.47 17.39
C PHE A 194 5.34 -12.86 17.82
N ASP A 195 6.29 -13.65 18.34
CA ASP A 195 6.01 -15.01 18.81
C ASP A 195 4.93 -14.96 19.92
N PRO A 196 3.79 -15.66 19.77
CA PRO A 196 2.67 -15.59 20.73
C PRO A 196 3.01 -16.01 22.16
N GLN A 197 4.12 -16.73 22.38
CA GLN A 197 4.53 -17.23 23.68
C GLN A 197 5.81 -16.55 24.18
N LYS A 198 6.83 -16.42 23.31
CA LYS A 198 8.15 -15.92 23.70
C LYS A 198 8.23 -14.40 23.70
N SER A 199 7.56 -13.75 22.75
CA SER A 199 7.62 -12.30 22.59
C SER A 199 6.30 -11.75 22.02
N PRO A 200 5.19 -11.93 22.74
CA PRO A 200 3.86 -11.59 22.23
C PRO A 200 3.68 -10.08 22.06
N MET A 201 2.70 -9.70 21.25
CA MET A 201 2.17 -8.35 21.28
C MET A 201 1.37 -8.14 22.56
N ILE A 202 1.64 -7.03 23.26
CA ILE A 202 0.98 -6.64 24.49
C ILE A 202 0.39 -5.26 24.26
N PHE A 203 -0.93 -5.17 24.28
CA PHE A 203 -1.65 -3.96 23.91
C PHE A 203 -1.83 -3.04 25.12
N PHE A 204 -1.64 -1.75 24.89
CA PHE A 204 -1.83 -0.69 25.87
C PHE A 204 -2.79 0.35 25.28
N GLU A 205 -3.64 0.92 26.12
CA GLU A 205 -4.52 2.03 25.81
C GLU A 205 -4.46 3.02 26.97
N THR A 206 -4.30 4.31 26.70
CA THR A 206 -4.14 5.37 27.72
C THR A 206 -3.01 5.09 28.73
N GLY A 207 -1.96 4.39 28.27
CA GLY A 207 -0.80 4.04 29.09
C GLY A 207 -0.98 2.82 30.00
N GLN A 208 -2.16 2.21 30.04
CA GLN A 208 -2.46 1.00 30.81
C GLN A 208 -2.55 -0.23 29.91
N PRO A 209 -2.15 -1.43 30.38
CA PRO A 209 -2.33 -2.65 29.60
C PRO A 209 -3.82 -2.98 29.42
N VAL A 210 -4.20 -3.39 28.21
CA VAL A 210 -5.56 -3.83 27.90
C VAL A 210 -5.80 -5.20 28.54
N MET A 211 -6.86 -5.31 29.33
CA MET A 211 -7.17 -6.49 30.14
C MET A 211 -8.60 -7.00 29.90
N PRO A 212 -8.81 -8.33 29.75
CA PRO A 212 -7.79 -9.37 29.64
C PRO A 212 -6.91 -9.20 28.39
N PRO A 213 -5.69 -9.78 28.34
CA PRO A 213 -4.85 -9.71 27.15
C PRO A 213 -5.60 -10.18 25.91
N ILE A 214 -5.47 -9.43 24.83
CA ILE A 214 -6.20 -9.65 23.57
C ILE A 214 -5.27 -10.19 22.48
N PRO A 215 -5.80 -10.96 21.51
CA PRO A 215 -5.02 -11.42 20.37
C PRO A 215 -4.72 -10.28 19.37
N PRO A 216 -3.69 -10.42 18.53
CA PRO A 216 -3.31 -9.40 17.54
C PRO A 216 -4.44 -8.89 16.64
N VAL A 217 -5.41 -9.74 16.30
CA VAL A 217 -6.56 -9.39 15.46
C VAL A 217 -7.47 -8.34 16.10
N VAL A 218 -7.64 -8.40 17.42
CA VAL A 218 -8.41 -7.40 18.18
C VAL A 218 -7.57 -6.13 18.32
N GLY A 219 -6.26 -6.27 18.54
CA GLY A 219 -5.33 -5.15 18.53
C GLY A 219 -5.31 -4.39 17.19
N LEU A 220 -5.40 -5.10 16.06
CA LEU A 220 -5.54 -4.52 14.73
C LEU A 220 -6.82 -3.69 14.62
N ASP A 221 -7.96 -4.23 15.05
CA ASP A 221 -9.23 -3.51 15.08
C ASP A 221 -9.14 -2.21 15.90
N MET A 222 -8.50 -2.25 17.08
CA MET A 222 -8.32 -1.06 17.93
C MET A 222 -7.39 -0.03 17.28
N VAL A 223 -6.27 -0.46 16.71
CA VAL A 223 -5.33 0.42 16.02
C VAL A 223 -5.97 1.06 14.79
N LEU A 224 -6.62 0.27 13.93
CA LEU A 224 -7.30 0.82 12.75
C LEU A 224 -8.30 1.89 13.16
N LYS A 225 -9.14 1.61 14.17
CA LYS A 225 -10.12 2.58 14.69
C LYS A 225 -9.44 3.89 15.13
N ASN A 226 -8.44 3.81 16.00
CA ASN A 226 -7.80 5.01 16.56
C ASN A 226 -6.98 5.77 15.51
N MET A 227 -6.26 5.09 14.61
CA MET A 227 -5.45 5.75 13.59
C MET A 227 -6.30 6.39 12.49
N ILE A 228 -7.43 5.77 12.12
CA ILE A 228 -8.41 6.38 11.20
C ILE A 228 -8.98 7.65 11.84
N LEU A 229 -9.42 7.60 13.10
CA LEU A 229 -9.90 8.79 13.82
C LEU A 229 -8.84 9.90 13.89
N TYR A 230 -7.60 9.54 14.23
CA TYR A 230 -6.47 10.47 14.24
C TYR A 230 -6.30 11.20 12.89
N LEU A 231 -6.40 10.48 11.78
CA LEU A 231 -6.31 11.06 10.44
C LEU A 231 -7.53 11.90 10.07
N GLU A 232 -8.74 11.48 10.43
CA GLU A 232 -9.94 12.29 10.24
C GLU A 232 -9.82 13.65 10.94
N GLU A 233 -9.23 13.69 12.13
CA GLU A 233 -9.09 14.92 12.94
C GLU A 233 -7.89 15.80 12.56
N ARG A 234 -6.77 15.19 12.14
CA ARG A 234 -5.49 15.91 11.96
C ARG A 234 -5.13 16.21 10.51
N THR A 235 -5.86 15.68 9.55
CA THR A 235 -5.62 16.00 8.14
C THR A 235 -6.06 17.41 7.79
N ARG A 236 -5.39 18.00 6.79
CA ARG A 236 -5.78 19.30 6.26
C ARG A 236 -7.20 19.28 5.70
N PRO A 237 -7.95 20.40 5.76
CA PRO A 237 -9.20 20.52 5.02
C PRO A 237 -8.99 20.21 3.53
N GLY A 238 -9.82 19.33 2.98
CA GLY A 238 -9.74 18.91 1.58
C GLY A 238 -8.67 17.84 1.29
N ALA A 239 -7.94 17.33 2.29
CA ALA A 239 -6.98 16.26 2.08
C ALA A 239 -7.68 14.98 1.61
N ILE A 240 -7.09 14.32 0.61
CA ILE A 240 -7.59 13.05 0.08
C ILE A 240 -6.87 11.90 0.77
N LYS A 241 -7.65 10.97 1.32
CA LYS A 241 -7.14 9.86 2.12
C LYS A 241 -7.45 8.54 1.45
N PHE A 242 -6.43 7.74 1.19
CA PHE A 242 -6.52 6.38 0.71
C PHE A 242 -6.07 5.40 1.78
N PHE A 243 -6.76 4.27 1.87
CA PHE A 243 -6.25 3.09 2.53
C PHE A 243 -6.13 1.97 1.49
N ARG A 244 -4.90 1.52 1.27
CA ARG A 244 -4.61 0.43 0.35
C ARG A 244 -4.89 -0.90 1.02
N THR A 245 -5.59 -1.78 0.32
CA THR A 245 -5.79 -3.15 0.78
C THR A 245 -4.47 -3.93 0.85
N GLN A 246 -4.51 -5.08 1.52
CA GLN A 246 -3.34 -5.85 1.85
C GLN A 246 -2.66 -6.40 0.59
N SER A 247 -1.35 -6.18 0.49
CA SER A 247 -0.52 -6.84 -0.52
C SER A 247 -0.40 -8.32 -0.15
N PRO A 248 -0.74 -9.26 -1.04
CA PRO A 248 -0.56 -10.68 -0.77
C PRO A 248 0.92 -11.06 -0.81
N ARG A 249 1.26 -12.11 -0.07
CA ARG A 249 2.45 -12.94 -0.26
C ARG A 249 2.03 -14.24 -0.95
N HIS A 250 2.97 -14.93 -1.60
CA HIS A 250 2.68 -16.17 -2.33
C HIS A 250 3.60 -17.32 -1.91
N PHE A 251 3.51 -17.74 -0.65
CA PHE A 251 4.22 -18.93 -0.22
C PHE A 251 3.47 -20.20 -0.64
N GLU A 252 4.20 -21.15 -1.21
CA GLU A 252 3.77 -22.52 -1.51
C GLU A 252 4.68 -23.51 -0.77
N GLY A 253 4.14 -24.65 -0.34
CA GLY A 253 4.92 -25.71 0.33
C GLY A 253 5.24 -25.44 1.81
N GLY A 254 4.74 -24.36 2.40
CA GLY A 254 4.97 -23.97 3.80
C GLY A 254 5.05 -22.45 3.94
N ASP A 255 5.22 -21.94 5.15
CA ASP A 255 5.56 -20.54 5.39
C ASP A 255 7.08 -20.27 5.21
N TRP A 256 7.50 -19.01 5.27
CA TRP A 256 8.87 -18.52 5.06
C TRP A 256 9.92 -19.21 5.95
N ASP A 257 9.54 -19.68 7.14
CA ASP A 257 10.39 -20.43 8.10
C ASP A 257 10.15 -21.94 8.10
N GLN A 258 9.23 -22.43 7.26
CA GLN A 258 8.83 -23.84 7.16
C GLN A 258 9.22 -24.46 5.82
N GLY A 259 10.07 -23.78 5.05
CA GLY A 259 10.51 -24.25 3.72
C GLY A 259 9.64 -23.79 2.56
N GLY A 260 8.74 -22.83 2.78
CA GLY A 260 7.92 -22.24 1.73
C GLY A 260 8.73 -21.44 0.69
N SER A 261 8.25 -21.44 -0.55
CA SER A 261 8.88 -20.75 -1.69
C SER A 261 7.86 -20.09 -2.62
N CYS A 262 8.34 -19.32 -3.61
CA CYS A 262 7.53 -18.65 -4.63
C CYS A 262 8.23 -18.68 -6.00
N HIS A 263 8.45 -19.88 -6.53
CA HIS A 263 9.17 -20.08 -7.80
C HIS A 263 8.33 -19.88 -9.06
N ARG A 264 7.05 -19.53 -8.92
CA ARG A 264 6.18 -19.39 -10.09
C ARG A 264 6.73 -18.35 -11.05
N MET A 265 6.54 -18.66 -12.33
CA MET A 265 7.03 -17.86 -13.45
C MET A 265 5.89 -17.30 -14.31
N GLN A 266 4.65 -17.72 -14.02
CA GLN A 266 3.42 -17.31 -14.67
C GLN A 266 2.37 -16.95 -13.61
N PRO A 267 1.43 -16.05 -13.94
CA PRO A 267 0.29 -15.74 -13.08
C PRO A 267 -0.51 -16.98 -12.67
N LEU A 268 -1.22 -16.89 -11.55
CA LEU A 268 -2.17 -17.89 -11.12
C LEU A 268 -3.46 -17.81 -11.94
N SER A 269 -4.13 -18.95 -12.10
CA SER A 269 -5.56 -18.95 -12.43
C SER A 269 -6.39 -18.51 -11.21
N SER A 270 -7.64 -18.12 -11.44
CA SER A 270 -8.56 -17.74 -10.36
C SER A 270 -8.79 -18.89 -9.37
N GLU A 271 -8.81 -20.13 -9.84
CA GLU A 271 -8.96 -21.32 -9.00
C GLU A 271 -7.73 -21.52 -8.11
N GLN A 272 -6.52 -21.37 -8.66
CA GLN A 272 -5.27 -21.46 -7.89
C GLN A 272 -5.16 -20.34 -6.85
N ALA A 273 -5.61 -19.13 -7.20
CA ALA A 273 -5.68 -18.03 -6.23
C ALA A 273 -6.68 -18.37 -5.11
N GLU A 274 -7.84 -18.96 -5.41
CA GLU A 274 -8.77 -19.38 -4.37
C GLU A 274 -8.16 -20.46 -3.46
N GLU A 275 -7.41 -21.43 -3.99
CA GLU A 275 -6.72 -22.44 -3.18
C GLU A 275 -5.73 -21.82 -2.16
N LEU A 276 -4.97 -20.80 -2.57
CA LEU A 276 -3.95 -20.18 -1.73
C LEU A 276 -4.48 -19.14 -0.75
N PHE A 277 -5.57 -18.45 -1.09
CA PHE A 277 -6.06 -17.29 -0.35
C PHE A 277 -7.42 -17.50 0.33
N SER A 278 -8.14 -18.58 0.06
CA SER A 278 -9.47 -18.79 0.64
C SER A 278 -9.45 -18.85 2.16
N VAL A 279 -10.31 -18.04 2.78
CA VAL A 279 -10.58 -18.11 4.22
C VAL A 279 -11.30 -19.40 4.59
N LYS A 280 -12.15 -19.92 3.70
CA LYS A 280 -12.91 -21.16 3.95
C LYS A 280 -12.01 -22.39 4.00
N ASN A 281 -10.97 -22.40 3.19
CA ASN A 281 -10.05 -23.53 3.07
C ASN A 281 -8.76 -23.35 3.90
N ASN A 282 -8.66 -22.25 4.67
CA ASN A 282 -7.45 -21.89 5.41
C ASN A 282 -6.19 -21.93 4.53
N GLY A 283 -6.26 -21.29 3.36
CA GLY A 283 -5.15 -21.25 2.41
C GLY A 283 -3.86 -20.69 3.02
N THR A 284 -2.70 -21.09 2.49
CA THR A 284 -1.39 -20.73 3.06
C THR A 284 -1.16 -19.22 3.18
N ASN A 285 -1.80 -18.42 2.31
CA ASN A 285 -1.65 -16.96 2.24
C ASN A 285 -2.96 -16.23 2.63
N VAL A 286 -3.83 -16.89 3.40
CA VAL A 286 -5.16 -16.39 3.82
C VAL A 286 -5.13 -15.05 4.55
N GLU A 287 -4.00 -14.68 5.16
CA GLU A 287 -3.90 -13.46 5.96
C GLU A 287 -4.20 -12.19 5.15
N ALA A 288 -3.94 -12.19 3.83
CA ALA A 288 -4.25 -11.06 2.98
C ALA A 288 -5.75 -10.70 3.04
N ARG A 289 -6.61 -11.72 2.91
CA ARG A 289 -8.07 -11.54 2.95
C ARG A 289 -8.57 -11.28 4.37
N LEU A 290 -7.97 -11.88 5.39
CA LEU A 290 -8.33 -11.63 6.80
C LEU A 290 -8.05 -10.18 7.21
N VAL A 291 -6.86 -9.65 6.90
CA VAL A 291 -6.52 -8.25 7.16
C VAL A 291 -7.52 -7.31 6.47
N ASN A 292 -7.90 -7.62 5.22
CA ASN A 292 -8.87 -6.82 4.49
C ASN A 292 -10.27 -6.83 5.14
N GLN A 293 -10.73 -7.95 5.70
CA GLN A 293 -12.01 -7.98 6.42
C GLN A 293 -12.04 -6.99 7.59
N HIS A 294 -10.96 -6.91 8.36
CA HIS A 294 -10.79 -5.93 9.43
C HIS A 294 -10.71 -4.50 8.88
N LEU A 295 -9.99 -4.30 7.78
CA LEU A 295 -9.88 -3.00 7.12
C LEU A 295 -11.23 -2.48 6.63
N TYR A 296 -11.98 -3.27 5.87
CA TYR A 296 -13.30 -2.87 5.35
C TYR A 296 -14.28 -2.52 6.48
N LYS A 297 -14.24 -3.27 7.58
CA LYS A 297 -15.02 -2.99 8.78
C LYS A 297 -14.63 -1.64 9.39
N ALA A 298 -13.34 -1.37 9.54
CA ALA A 298 -12.84 -0.15 10.17
C ALA A 298 -13.08 1.12 9.33
N LEU A 299 -13.04 0.99 8.00
CA LEU A 299 -13.25 2.12 7.08
C LEU A 299 -14.73 2.45 6.84
N LYS A 300 -15.66 1.58 7.28
CA LYS A 300 -17.10 1.79 7.09
C LYS A 300 -17.54 3.10 7.73
N GLY A 301 -18.01 4.04 6.92
CA GLY A 301 -18.46 5.37 7.36
C GLY A 301 -17.34 6.40 7.55
N SER A 302 -16.09 6.06 7.23
CA SER A 302 -14.98 7.02 7.18
C SER A 302 -14.94 7.77 5.83
N HIS A 303 -14.13 8.82 5.73
CA HIS A 303 -13.92 9.56 4.47
C HIS A 303 -12.77 8.98 3.63
N PHE A 304 -12.27 7.80 4.01
CA PHE A 304 -11.21 7.12 3.26
C PHE A 304 -11.73 6.50 1.97
N GLN A 305 -10.93 6.66 0.93
CA GLN A 305 -11.05 5.91 -0.30
C GLN A 305 -10.29 4.59 -0.15
N ILE A 306 -10.89 3.50 -0.63
CA ILE A 306 -10.22 2.21 -0.63
C ILE A 306 -9.48 2.06 -1.95
N LEU A 307 -8.15 1.88 -1.87
CA LEU A 307 -7.35 1.49 -3.03
C LEU A 307 -7.21 -0.03 -3.02
N ASP A 308 -8.14 -0.71 -3.70
CA ASP A 308 -8.20 -2.16 -3.66
C ASP A 308 -7.27 -2.82 -4.69
N ILE A 309 -6.17 -3.36 -4.20
CA ILE A 309 -5.12 -4.01 -5.00
C ILE A 309 -4.97 -5.50 -4.71
N THR A 310 -5.73 -6.06 -3.75
CA THR A 310 -5.47 -7.41 -3.27
C THR A 310 -5.77 -8.43 -4.34
N HIS A 311 -6.97 -8.43 -4.93
CA HIS A 311 -7.38 -9.45 -5.88
C HIS A 311 -6.48 -9.52 -7.13
N LEU A 312 -6.19 -8.36 -7.75
CA LEU A 312 -5.26 -8.33 -8.88
C LEU A 312 -3.86 -8.84 -8.48
N SER A 313 -3.46 -8.63 -7.23
CA SER A 313 -2.15 -9.06 -6.75
C SER A 313 -2.09 -10.54 -6.40
N GLU A 314 -3.18 -11.14 -5.93
CA GLU A 314 -3.30 -12.59 -5.67
C GLU A 314 -3.07 -13.42 -6.93
N LEU A 315 -3.31 -12.85 -8.11
CA LEU A 315 -3.07 -13.53 -9.38
C LEU A 315 -1.61 -13.51 -9.81
N ARG A 316 -0.74 -12.73 -9.16
CA ARG A 316 0.62 -12.41 -9.64
C ARG A 316 1.73 -13.10 -8.86
N ALA A 317 1.56 -14.37 -8.52
CA ALA A 317 2.60 -15.18 -7.88
C ALA A 317 3.97 -15.15 -8.62
N ASP A 318 3.97 -14.85 -9.93
CA ASP A 318 5.16 -14.72 -10.78
C ASP A 318 6.06 -13.50 -10.49
N ALA A 319 5.51 -12.47 -9.86
CA ALA A 319 6.09 -11.13 -9.81
C ALA A 319 6.90 -10.83 -8.53
N HIS A 320 7.09 -11.81 -7.67
CA HIS A 320 7.95 -11.70 -6.48
C HIS A 320 9.44 -11.84 -6.85
N PRO A 321 10.36 -11.17 -6.12
CA PRO A 321 11.79 -11.37 -6.32
C PRO A 321 12.25 -12.81 -6.09
N SER A 322 11.61 -13.55 -5.19
CA SER A 322 12.02 -14.90 -4.79
C SER A 322 13.51 -14.90 -4.41
N THR A 323 14.36 -15.64 -5.12
CA THR A 323 15.80 -15.77 -4.88
C THR A 323 16.63 -14.60 -5.43
N ALA A 324 16.08 -13.79 -6.33
CA ALA A 324 16.82 -12.73 -7.04
C ALA A 324 17.36 -11.63 -6.10
N GLY A 325 16.79 -11.51 -4.90
CA GLY A 325 17.24 -10.55 -3.90
C GLY A 325 18.53 -10.91 -3.16
N GLY A 326 19.11 -12.09 -3.41
CA GLY A 326 20.37 -12.53 -2.80
C GLY A 326 20.31 -12.80 -1.30
N LYS A 327 19.09 -12.96 -0.75
CA LYS A 327 18.86 -13.35 0.63
C LYS A 327 18.98 -14.87 0.77
N LYS A 328 19.25 -15.36 1.99
CA LYS A 328 19.25 -16.80 2.31
C LYS A 328 17.86 -17.44 2.20
N HIS A 329 16.80 -16.64 2.29
CA HIS A 329 15.41 -17.04 2.16
C HIS A 329 14.76 -16.25 1.03
N GLU A 330 13.73 -16.83 0.43
CA GLU A 330 13.01 -16.20 -0.69
C GLU A 330 12.16 -15.03 -0.24
N ASP A 331 12.18 -13.97 -1.04
CA ASP A 331 11.29 -12.83 -0.86
C ASP A 331 9.99 -13.05 -1.65
N CYS A 332 9.01 -13.66 -0.99
CA CYS A 332 7.67 -13.93 -1.53
C CYS A 332 6.63 -12.92 -1.04
N MET A 333 7.09 -11.77 -0.53
CA MET A 333 6.26 -10.72 0.04
C MET A 333 6.37 -9.43 -0.76
N HIS A 334 7.60 -8.97 -1.03
CA HIS A 334 7.82 -7.77 -1.84
C HIS A 334 7.73 -8.06 -3.33
N TRP A 335 7.74 -7.02 -4.15
CA TRP A 335 7.51 -7.13 -5.58
C TRP A 335 8.72 -6.67 -6.39
N CYS A 336 8.94 -7.36 -7.50
CA CYS A 336 9.89 -6.91 -8.53
C CYS A 336 9.52 -5.52 -9.05
N LEU A 337 10.53 -4.70 -9.29
CA LEU A 337 10.42 -3.40 -9.96
C LEU A 337 11.28 -3.39 -11.24
N PRO A 338 10.76 -2.88 -12.37
CA PRO A 338 9.34 -2.56 -12.65
C PRO A 338 8.44 -3.81 -12.59
N GLY A 339 7.14 -3.62 -12.33
CA GLY A 339 6.22 -4.72 -12.07
C GLY A 339 4.87 -4.28 -11.49
N ILE A 340 4.28 -5.12 -10.64
CA ILE A 340 2.88 -4.97 -10.21
C ILE A 340 2.56 -3.64 -9.51
N THR A 341 3.52 -3.07 -8.79
CA THR A 341 3.32 -1.80 -8.09
C THR A 341 3.12 -0.64 -9.07
N ASP A 342 3.56 -0.78 -10.33
CA ASP A 342 3.27 0.17 -11.40
C ASP A 342 1.76 0.19 -11.71
N THR A 343 1.13 -0.99 -11.71
CA THR A 343 -0.33 -1.13 -11.84
C THR A 343 -1.05 -0.61 -10.60
N TRP A 344 -0.51 -0.79 -9.39
CA TRP A 344 -1.10 -0.18 -8.19
C TRP A 344 -1.12 1.36 -8.31
N ASN A 345 -0.06 1.93 -8.87
CA ASN A 345 0.00 3.36 -9.17
C ASN A 345 -1.01 3.75 -10.27
N ASP A 346 -1.22 2.94 -11.31
CA ASP A 346 -2.28 3.19 -12.30
C ASP A 346 -3.65 3.30 -11.63
N LEU A 347 -4.01 2.33 -10.77
CA LEU A 347 -5.26 2.36 -10.01
C LEU A 347 -5.34 3.62 -9.14
N PHE A 348 -4.28 3.89 -8.38
CA PHE A 348 -4.23 5.06 -7.49
C PHE A 348 -4.48 6.38 -8.26
N ILE A 349 -3.85 6.57 -9.42
CA ILE A 349 -4.00 7.80 -10.21
C ILE A 349 -5.41 7.94 -10.75
N GLU A 350 -6.02 6.87 -11.26
CA GLU A 350 -7.40 6.92 -11.73
C GLU A 350 -8.38 7.21 -10.60
N HIS A 351 -8.23 6.54 -9.44
CA HIS A 351 -9.04 6.84 -8.27
C HIS A 351 -8.86 8.28 -7.80
N LEU A 352 -7.62 8.78 -7.76
CA LEU A 352 -7.31 10.15 -7.36
C LEU A 352 -7.93 11.17 -8.32
N ASN A 353 -7.87 10.92 -9.63
CA ASN A 353 -8.51 11.73 -10.65
C ASN A 353 -10.03 11.80 -10.42
N ASN A 354 -10.68 10.65 -10.22
CA ASN A 354 -12.13 10.58 -10.01
C ASN A 354 -12.56 11.35 -8.75
N VAL A 355 -11.80 11.26 -7.65
CA VAL A 355 -12.09 12.00 -6.42
C VAL A 355 -11.93 13.50 -6.64
N LYS A 356 -10.81 13.93 -7.25
CA LYS A 356 -10.52 15.35 -7.48
C LYS A 356 -11.55 15.99 -8.42
N ASP A 357 -11.96 15.29 -9.47
CA ASP A 357 -12.94 15.79 -10.44
C ASP A 357 -14.35 15.87 -9.83
N THR A 358 -14.65 15.06 -8.80
CA THR A 358 -15.91 15.13 -8.04
C THR A 358 -15.92 16.26 -6.99
N VAL A 359 -14.78 16.49 -6.32
CA VAL A 359 -14.65 17.52 -5.28
C VAL A 359 -14.43 18.91 -5.88
N TRP A 360 -13.80 19.00 -7.04
CA TRP A 360 -13.51 20.25 -7.75
C TRP A 360 -13.87 20.13 -9.23
N PRO A 361 -15.17 20.12 -9.59
CA PRO A 361 -15.56 20.05 -10.99
C PRO A 361 -15.01 21.29 -11.70
N SER A 362 -14.05 21.08 -12.59
CA SER A 362 -13.44 22.14 -13.39
C SER A 362 -14.54 22.85 -14.19
N SER A 363 -14.88 24.08 -13.79
CA SER A 363 -15.89 24.89 -14.44
C SER A 363 -15.36 25.50 -15.74
N ILE A 364 -15.28 24.72 -16.82
CA ILE A 364 -15.26 25.17 -18.22
C ILE A 364 -15.86 24.03 -19.06
N SER A 365 -17.09 24.10 -19.56
CA SER A 365 -17.36 24.72 -20.87
C SER A 365 -18.87 24.88 -21.12
N SER A 366 -19.35 26.12 -21.07
CA SER A 366 -20.50 26.53 -21.88
C SER A 366 -20.37 28.01 -22.24
N ILE A 367 -19.33 28.34 -23.01
CA ILE A 367 -19.36 29.57 -23.81
C ILE A 367 -20.35 29.30 -24.94
N LYS A 368 -21.63 29.58 -24.69
CA LYS A 368 -22.60 29.78 -25.76
C LYS A 368 -22.21 31.07 -26.46
N SER A 369 -21.81 30.96 -27.72
CA SER A 369 -21.66 32.07 -28.65
C SER A 369 -22.95 32.90 -28.67
N TRP A 370 -22.91 34.11 -28.11
CA TRP A 370 -23.90 35.13 -28.41
C TRP A 370 -23.48 35.80 -29.72
N SER A 371 -24.24 35.50 -30.78
CA SER A 371 -24.13 36.23 -32.04
C SER A 371 -24.63 37.67 -31.84
N CYS A 372 -23.74 38.63 -32.05
CA CYS A 372 -24.12 40.03 -32.26
C CYS A 372 -24.98 40.13 -33.51
N ARG A 373 -26.28 40.45 -33.36
CA ARG A 373 -27.07 41.03 -34.45
C ARG A 373 -26.74 42.51 -34.52
N LYS A 374 -26.15 42.93 -35.65
CA LYS A 374 -26.06 44.33 -36.05
C LYS A 374 -27.48 44.86 -36.34
N ALA A 375 -27.77 46.06 -35.84
CA ALA A 375 -28.81 46.93 -36.38
C ALA A 375 -28.27 47.68 -37.60
#